data_AF-A0A7C5I0S7-F1
#
_entry.id   AF-A0A7C5I0S7-F1
#
_cell.length_a   1.000
_cell.length_b   1.000
_cell.length_c   1.000
_cell.angle_alpha   90.00
_cell.angle_beta   90.00
_cell.angle_gamma   90.00
#
_symmetry.space_group_name_H-M   'P 1'
#
loop_
_entity.id
_entity.type
_entity.pdbx_description
1 polymer ?
#
loop_
_entity_poly.entity_id
_entity_poly.type
_entity_poly.pdbx_seq_one_letter_code
_entity_poly.pdbx_strand_id
1 'polypeptide(L)'
;MVPPTIERRFHGNRGSCQVWADFKMNLRTKTNEEIKIPSYKVFYWNRATYLQRAFDNLIANEDRHMGNILITEDWRMILIDHSRSFRSSKKHTKKLVYGLKGINGIKPMKQLPREFVDKMRSMDFELVKEIVGEYLKDKEIQAVLLRRDLILKEIEIWIKEKGEDKDLY
;
A
#
# COMPACT_ATOMS: atom_id res chain seq x y z
N MET A 1 -1.59 -1.90 9.10
CA MET A 1 -1.08 -2.65 7.92
C MET A 1 0.44 -2.62 7.86
N VAL A 2 1.09 -1.48 8.10
CA VAL A 2 2.56 -1.43 8.31
C VAL A 2 2.84 -1.40 9.82
N PRO A 3 3.83 -2.16 10.33
CA PRO A 3 4.18 -2.08 11.75
C PRO A 3 4.73 -0.68 12.10
N PRO A 4 4.40 -0.13 13.27
CA PRO A 4 4.95 1.14 13.73
C PRO A 4 6.48 1.12 13.73
N THR A 5 7.07 2.16 13.14
CA THR A 5 8.52 2.32 13.03
C THR A 5 8.89 3.70 13.51
N ILE A 6 9.88 3.79 14.40
CA ILE A 6 10.48 5.05 14.82
C ILE A 6 11.94 5.09 14.39
N GLU A 7 12.48 6.29 14.26
CA GLU A 7 13.92 6.45 14.24
C GLU A 7 14.52 6.14 15.61
N ARG A 8 15.66 5.45 15.62
CA ARG A 8 16.44 5.23 16.84
C ARG A 8 17.93 5.19 16.53
N ARG A 9 18.74 5.58 17.51
CA ARG A 9 20.18 5.35 17.48
C ARG A 9 20.53 4.07 18.19
N PHE A 10 21.36 3.24 17.55
CA PHE A 10 21.90 2.01 18.13
C PHE A 10 23.41 1.97 17.91
N HIS A 11 24.19 1.90 18.99
CA HIS A 11 25.66 2.04 18.98
C HIS A 11 26.15 3.24 18.15
N GLY A 12 25.52 4.41 18.33
CA GLY A 12 25.88 5.65 17.64
C GLY A 12 25.32 5.80 16.22
N ASN A 13 24.92 4.70 15.57
CA ASN A 13 24.39 4.71 14.21
C ASN A 13 22.89 5.03 14.19
N ARG A 14 22.48 5.92 13.27
CA ARG A 14 21.07 6.22 12.98
C ARG A 14 20.45 5.02 12.26
N GLY A 15 19.28 4.58 12.71
CA GLY A 15 18.54 3.46 12.13
C GLY A 15 17.06 3.53 12.44
N SER A 16 16.34 2.49 12.08
CA SER A 16 14.91 2.35 12.39
C SER A 16 14.70 1.25 13.43
N CYS A 17 13.79 1.51 14.37
CA CYS A 17 13.28 0.53 15.31
C CYS A 17 11.81 0.30 14.99
N GLN A 18 11.49 -0.92 14.58
CA GLN A 18 10.14 -1.33 14.21
C GLN A 18 9.59 -2.27 15.27
N VAL A 19 8.33 -2.06 15.65
CA VAL A 19 7.60 -3.03 16.49
C VAL A 19 7.48 -4.33 15.71
N TRP A 20 8.05 -5.41 16.25
CA TRP A 20 7.90 -6.73 15.64
C TRP A 20 6.43 -7.15 15.70
N ALA A 21 5.90 -7.60 14.57
CA ALA A 21 4.54 -8.12 14.50
C ALA A 21 4.57 -9.63 14.70
N ASP A 22 3.83 -10.15 15.67
CA ASP A 22 3.60 -11.59 15.75
C ASP A 22 2.76 -12.03 14.55
N PHE A 23 3.24 -13.04 13.82
CA PHE A 23 2.57 -13.57 12.64
C PHE A 23 2.57 -15.09 12.66
N LYS A 24 1.53 -15.68 12.05
CA LYS A 24 1.37 -17.12 11.89
C LYS A 24 2.21 -17.65 10.73
N MET A 25 2.14 -16.95 9.59
CA MET A 25 2.82 -17.34 8.36
C MET A 25 3.00 -16.13 7.43
N ASN A 26 3.77 -16.27 6.36
CA ASN A 26 3.75 -15.31 5.25
C ASN A 26 2.88 -15.82 4.09
N LEU A 27 2.58 -14.95 3.12
CA LEU A 27 1.74 -15.30 1.97
C LEU A 27 2.37 -16.41 1.10
N ARG A 28 3.69 -16.56 1.08
CA ARG A 28 4.37 -17.61 0.33
C ARG A 28 4.05 -18.98 0.92
N THR A 29 4.20 -19.12 2.25
CA THR A 29 3.81 -20.34 2.99
C THR A 29 2.34 -20.66 2.75
N LYS A 30 1.43 -19.69 2.93
CA LYS A 30 -0.01 -19.85 2.67
C LYS A 30 -0.32 -20.33 1.24
N THR A 31 0.48 -19.91 0.26
CA THR A 31 0.29 -20.28 -1.15
C THR A 31 0.87 -21.65 -1.45
N ASN A 32 2.09 -21.94 -1.01
CA ASN A 32 2.78 -23.20 -1.26
C ASN A 32 2.12 -24.39 -0.55
N GLU A 33 1.61 -24.16 0.66
CA GLU A 33 0.92 -25.19 1.47
C GLU A 33 -0.60 -25.20 1.23
N GLU A 34 -1.08 -24.41 0.26
CA GLU A 34 -2.50 -24.33 -0.11
C GLU A 34 -3.46 -24.04 1.06
N ILE A 35 -2.98 -23.35 2.10
CA ILE A 35 -3.76 -23.05 3.30
C ILE A 35 -4.96 -22.19 2.91
N LYS A 36 -6.16 -22.72 3.18
CA LYS A 36 -7.43 -22.07 2.87
C LYS A 36 -7.70 -20.95 3.87
N ILE A 37 -8.16 -19.82 3.35
CA ILE A 37 -8.69 -18.73 4.16
C ILE A 37 -10.05 -19.20 4.72
N PRO A 38 -10.32 -19.04 6.03
CA PRO A 38 -11.64 -19.29 6.57
C PRO A 38 -12.69 -18.50 5.78
N SER A 39 -13.81 -19.14 5.41
CA SER A 39 -14.82 -18.56 4.52
C SER A 39 -15.28 -17.16 4.96
N TYR A 40 -15.50 -16.98 6.27
CA TYR A 40 -15.92 -15.70 6.87
C TYR A 40 -14.85 -14.59 6.84
N LYS A 41 -13.58 -14.91 6.53
CA LYS A 41 -12.47 -13.95 6.39
C LYS A 41 -12.17 -13.58 4.94
N VAL A 42 -12.64 -14.35 3.95
CA VAL A 42 -12.31 -14.16 2.52
C VAL A 42 -12.61 -12.73 2.06
N PHE A 43 -13.77 -12.20 2.45
CA PHE A 43 -14.19 -10.86 2.08
C PHE A 43 -13.25 -9.77 2.62
N TYR A 44 -12.91 -9.84 3.91
CA TYR A 44 -11.97 -8.91 4.55
C TYR A 44 -10.56 -9.03 3.97
N TRP A 45 -10.11 -10.24 3.65
CA TRP A 45 -8.83 -10.48 3.02
C TRP A 45 -8.72 -9.83 1.63
N ASN A 46 -9.79 -9.92 0.82
CA ASN A 46 -9.85 -9.26 -0.48
C ASN A 46 -9.75 -7.73 -0.34
N ARG A 47 -10.50 -7.16 0.61
CA ARG A 47 -10.43 -5.72 0.93
C ARG A 47 -9.03 -5.29 1.38
N ALA A 48 -8.39 -6.07 2.25
CA ALA A 48 -7.01 -5.82 2.68
C ALA A 48 -6.02 -5.89 1.51
N THR A 49 -6.23 -6.81 0.56
CA THR A 49 -5.41 -6.95 -0.65
C THR A 49 -5.57 -5.74 -1.58
N TYR A 50 -6.79 -5.20 -1.75
CA TYR A 50 -6.99 -3.98 -2.54
C TYR A 50 -6.35 -2.76 -1.87
N LEU A 51 -6.49 -2.63 -0.55
CA LEU A 51 -5.86 -1.56 0.21
C LEU A 51 -4.32 -1.65 0.17
N GLN A 52 -3.75 -2.85 0.26
CA GLN A 52 -2.31 -3.09 0.07
C GLN A 52 -1.84 -2.59 -1.30
N ARG A 53 -2.59 -2.87 -2.37
CA ARG A 53 -2.24 -2.41 -3.73
C ARG A 53 -2.31 -0.88 -3.83
N ALA A 54 -3.32 -0.25 -3.23
CA ALA A 54 -3.43 1.20 -3.19
C ALA A 54 -2.27 1.84 -2.42
N PHE A 55 -1.89 1.24 -1.29
CA PHE A 55 -0.74 1.69 -0.51
C PHE A 55 0.57 1.56 -1.29
N ASP A 56 0.86 0.39 -1.86
CA ASP A 56 2.07 0.17 -2.66
C ASP A 56 2.09 1.02 -3.94
N ASN A 57 0.94 1.34 -4.51
CA ASN A 57 0.82 2.31 -5.59
C ASN A 57 1.21 3.71 -5.13
N LEU A 58 0.70 4.18 -3.98
CA LEU A 58 0.95 5.53 -3.48
C LEU A 58 2.43 5.74 -3.18
N ILE A 59 3.09 4.75 -2.59
CA ILE A 59 4.53 4.78 -2.29
C ILE A 59 5.40 4.25 -3.42
N ALA A 60 4.83 3.77 -4.53
CA ALA A 60 5.53 3.04 -5.59
C ALA A 60 6.51 1.96 -5.09
N ASN A 61 6.04 1.07 -4.23
CA ASN A 61 6.80 -0.11 -3.87
C ASN A 61 6.68 -1.16 -5.00
N GLU A 62 7.68 -1.21 -5.87
CA GLU A 62 7.67 -2.16 -7.01
C GLU A 62 8.19 -3.56 -6.65
N ASP A 63 8.70 -3.77 -5.43
CA ASP A 63 9.38 -5.01 -5.01
C ASP A 63 8.59 -5.81 -3.96
N ARG A 64 7.28 -5.53 -3.83
CA ARG A 64 6.40 -6.32 -2.95
C ARG A 64 6.29 -7.76 -3.46
N HIS A 65 6.88 -8.69 -2.71
CA HIS A 65 6.74 -10.13 -2.95
C HIS A 65 6.04 -10.85 -1.79
N MET A 66 5.60 -12.10 -2.02
CA MET A 66 4.80 -12.87 -1.06
C MET A 66 5.46 -13.04 0.33
N GLY A 67 6.80 -13.07 0.38
CA GLY A 67 7.53 -13.12 1.65
C GLY A 67 7.40 -11.87 2.53
N ASN A 68 7.06 -10.70 1.95
CA ASN A 68 6.90 -9.46 2.71
C ASN A 68 5.46 -9.22 3.20
N ILE A 69 4.57 -10.17 2.94
CA ILE A 69 3.16 -10.12 3.34
C ILE A 69 2.99 -11.15 4.45
N LEU A 70 2.97 -10.68 5.69
CA LEU A 70 2.76 -11.50 6.86
C LEU A 70 1.27 -11.62 7.17
N ILE A 71 0.87 -12.76 7.72
CA ILE A 71 -0.49 -13.12 8.05
C ILE A 71 -0.52 -13.47 9.55
N THR A 72 -1.30 -12.74 10.32
CA THR A 72 -1.50 -13.00 11.76
C THR A 72 -2.47 -14.17 11.97
N GLU A 73 -2.53 -14.70 13.20
CA GLU A 73 -3.48 -15.76 13.57
C GLU A 73 -4.94 -15.41 13.23
N ASP A 74 -5.33 -14.14 13.40
CA ASP A 74 -6.66 -13.64 13.11
C ASP A 74 -6.88 -13.18 11.65
N TRP A 75 -5.96 -13.55 10.76
CA TRP A 75 -5.96 -13.29 9.31
C TRP A 75 -5.84 -11.81 8.91
N ARG A 76 -5.17 -10.99 9.73
CA ARG A 76 -4.78 -9.63 9.33
C ARG A 76 -3.51 -9.67 8.48
N MET A 77 -3.45 -8.73 7.53
CA MET A 77 -2.29 -8.54 6.67
C MET A 77 -1.34 -7.51 7.27
N ILE A 78 -0.06 -7.89 7.40
CA ILE A 78 1.02 -7.00 7.80
C ILE A 78 2.04 -6.92 6.67
N LEU A 79 2.44 -5.71 6.30
CA LEU A 79 3.40 -5.43 5.23
C LEU A 79 4.72 -5.00 5.84
N ILE A 80 5.76 -5.78 5.58
CA ILE A 80 7.14 -5.47 5.97
C ILE A 80 7.97 -5.11 4.74
N ASP A 81 9.22 -4.69 4.95
CA ASP A 81 10.19 -4.39 3.89
C ASP A 81 9.67 -3.42 2.82
N HIS A 82 9.84 -2.13 3.11
CA HIS A 82 9.47 -1.03 2.22
C HIS A 82 10.71 -0.31 1.68
N SER A 83 11.88 -0.96 1.74
CA SER A 83 13.18 -0.39 1.38
C SER A 83 13.26 0.10 -0.07
N ARG A 84 12.41 -0.43 -0.96
CA ARG A 84 12.33 -0.07 -2.39
C ARG A 84 11.07 0.73 -2.74
N SER A 85 10.74 1.69 -1.88
CA SER A 85 9.61 2.61 -2.06
C SER A 85 10.05 4.02 -2.46
N PHE A 86 9.09 4.92 -2.61
CA PHE A 86 9.19 6.34 -2.95
C PHE A 86 9.94 6.65 -4.25
N ARG A 87 9.91 5.72 -5.22
CA ARG A 87 10.56 5.89 -6.53
C ARG A 87 10.03 7.13 -7.26
N SER A 88 10.90 8.02 -7.72
CA SER A 88 10.51 9.27 -8.40
C SER A 88 10.83 9.28 -9.91
N SER A 89 11.06 8.13 -10.53
CA SER A 89 11.39 8.06 -11.96
C SER A 89 10.15 8.24 -12.84
N LYS A 90 10.32 8.64 -14.11
CA LYS A 90 9.21 8.84 -15.06
C LYS A 90 8.29 7.63 -15.19
N LYS A 91 8.83 6.41 -15.03
CA LYS A 91 8.06 5.15 -15.01
C LYS A 91 7.01 5.18 -13.88
N HIS A 92 7.42 5.56 -12.68
CA HIS A 92 6.62 5.52 -11.46
C HIS A 92 5.72 6.74 -11.27
N THR A 93 5.98 7.85 -11.96
CA THR A 93 5.10 9.03 -11.93
C THR A 93 4.04 9.01 -13.02
N LYS A 94 4.18 8.16 -14.04
CA LYS A 94 3.21 8.02 -15.15
C LYS A 94 2.37 6.75 -15.09
N LYS A 95 2.81 5.75 -14.33
CA LYS A 95 2.12 4.46 -14.18
C LYS A 95 2.14 4.03 -12.73
N LEU A 96 1.05 3.40 -12.31
CA LEU A 96 0.94 2.75 -11.02
C LEU A 96 1.70 1.40 -11.03
N VAL A 97 2.12 0.94 -9.85
CA VAL A 97 2.73 -0.39 -9.69
C VAL A 97 1.71 -1.47 -10.05
N TYR A 98 0.49 -1.28 -9.57
CA TYR A 98 -0.71 -2.09 -9.76
C TYR A 98 -1.82 -1.22 -10.32
N GLY A 99 -2.74 -1.79 -11.09
CA GLY A 99 -3.87 -1.03 -11.63
C GLY A 99 -4.39 -1.66 -12.90
N LEU A 100 -5.14 -0.88 -13.69
CA LEU A 100 -5.64 -1.31 -15.00
C LEU A 100 -4.51 -1.49 -16.02
N LYS A 101 -3.43 -0.69 -15.88
CA LYS A 101 -2.22 -0.75 -16.72
C LYS A 101 -0.93 -0.72 -15.86
N GLY A 102 -0.96 -1.47 -14.75
CA GLY A 102 0.11 -1.49 -13.75
C GLY A 102 1.44 -2.03 -14.27
N ILE A 103 2.55 -1.52 -13.72
CA ILE A 103 3.92 -1.97 -14.02
C ILE A 103 4.08 -3.47 -13.77
N ASN A 104 3.54 -3.98 -12.65
CA ASN A 104 3.64 -5.37 -12.22
C ASN A 104 2.38 -6.20 -12.58
N GLY A 105 1.73 -5.81 -13.68
CA GLY A 105 0.55 -6.48 -14.23
C GLY A 105 -0.79 -5.88 -13.79
N ILE A 106 -1.86 -6.44 -14.36
CA ILE A 106 -3.24 -5.96 -14.14
C ILE A 106 -3.74 -6.45 -12.78
N LYS A 107 -3.59 -5.61 -11.76
CA LYS A 107 -3.97 -5.87 -10.37
C LYS A 107 -4.80 -4.70 -9.83
N PRO A 108 -6.07 -4.56 -10.23
CA PRO A 108 -6.89 -3.42 -9.84
C PRO A 108 -7.18 -3.38 -8.33
N MET A 109 -7.52 -2.18 -7.84
CA MET A 109 -7.92 -1.89 -6.46
C MET A 109 -9.44 -1.85 -6.38
N LYS A 110 -10.09 -3.01 -6.55
CA LYS A 110 -11.54 -3.08 -6.85
C LYS A 110 -12.45 -2.44 -5.79
N GLN A 111 -12.02 -2.38 -4.53
CA GLN A 111 -12.75 -1.73 -3.46
C GLN A 111 -11.80 -1.07 -2.46
N LEU A 112 -12.13 0.13 -1.98
CA LEU A 112 -11.33 0.86 -1.00
C LEU A 112 -12.21 1.48 0.10
N PRO A 113 -11.66 1.69 1.32
CA PRO A 113 -12.39 2.43 2.35
C PRO A 113 -12.67 3.86 1.87
N ARG A 114 -13.88 4.36 2.11
CA ARG A 114 -14.27 5.72 1.76
C ARG A 114 -13.38 6.77 2.41
N GLU A 115 -13.14 6.63 3.71
CA GLU A 115 -12.26 7.52 4.47
C GLU A 115 -10.85 7.58 3.87
N PHE A 116 -10.32 6.44 3.40
CA PHE A 116 -9.01 6.40 2.76
C PHE A 116 -8.99 7.22 1.46
N VAL A 117 -10.05 7.12 0.64
CA VAL A 117 -10.16 7.89 -0.61
C VAL A 117 -10.35 9.37 -0.35
N ASP A 118 -11.16 9.74 0.65
CA ASP A 118 -11.36 11.14 1.02
C ASP A 118 -10.09 11.78 1.57
N LYS A 119 -9.34 11.05 2.41
CA LYS A 119 -8.01 11.49 2.84
C LYS A 119 -7.04 11.63 1.67
N MET A 120 -7.04 10.71 0.70
CA MET A 120 -6.23 10.88 -0.51
C MET A 120 -6.60 12.14 -1.27
N ARG A 121 -7.90 12.47 -1.42
CA ARG A 121 -8.35 13.70 -2.10
C ARG A 121 -7.87 14.97 -1.40
N SER A 122 -7.79 14.95 -0.07
CA SER A 122 -7.34 16.11 0.72
C SER A 122 -5.82 16.23 0.87
N MET A 123 -5.04 15.23 0.44
CA MET A 123 -3.58 15.32 0.51
C MET A 123 -3.10 16.45 -0.39
N ASP A 124 -2.14 17.25 0.06
CA ASP A 124 -1.41 18.21 -0.75
C ASP A 124 0.10 18.14 -0.44
N PHE A 125 0.88 19.00 -1.08
CA PHE A 125 2.33 18.99 -0.92
C PHE A 125 2.76 19.39 0.50
N GLU A 126 2.16 20.43 1.07
CA GLU A 126 2.54 20.97 2.37
C GLU A 126 2.20 19.98 3.49
N LEU A 127 1.00 19.38 3.46
CA LEU A 127 0.59 18.36 4.42
C LEU A 127 1.55 17.16 4.40
N VAL A 128 1.90 16.66 3.20
CA VAL A 128 2.82 15.52 3.11
C VAL A 128 4.20 15.92 3.60
N LYS A 129 4.70 17.11 3.24
CA LYS A 129 6.00 17.62 3.67
C LYS A 129 6.09 17.78 5.18
N GLU A 130 5.04 18.30 5.81
CA GLU A 130 4.94 18.41 7.27
C GLU A 130 5.03 17.02 7.94
N ILE A 131 4.28 16.03 7.45
CA ILE A 131 4.21 14.69 8.05
C ILE A 131 5.52 13.92 7.87
N VAL A 132 6.13 13.97 6.68
CA VAL A 132 7.31 13.15 6.36
C VAL A 132 8.62 13.83 6.74
N GLY A 133 8.62 15.14 6.95
CA GLY A 133 9.81 15.91 7.33
C GLY A 133 11.00 15.65 6.42
N GLU A 134 12.16 15.35 7.02
CA GLU A 134 13.42 15.11 6.31
C GLU A 134 13.50 13.75 5.59
N TYR A 135 12.54 12.84 5.81
CA TYR A 135 12.63 11.47 5.31
C TYR A 135 12.32 11.35 3.81
N LEU A 136 11.59 12.31 3.23
CA LEU A 136 11.35 12.38 1.79
C LEU A 136 11.79 13.72 1.23
N LYS A 137 12.38 13.68 0.04
CA LYS A 137 12.74 14.89 -0.71
C LYS A 137 11.49 15.45 -1.42
N ASP A 138 11.49 16.75 -1.71
CA ASP A 138 10.41 17.43 -2.44
C ASP A 138 10.01 16.71 -3.74
N LYS A 139 10.98 16.18 -4.49
CA LYS A 139 10.71 15.41 -5.72
C LYS A 139 9.98 14.09 -5.46
N GLU A 140 10.25 13.44 -4.33
CA GLU A 140 9.59 12.19 -3.94
C GLU A 140 8.16 12.48 -3.46
N ILE A 141 7.95 13.58 -2.74
CA ILE A 141 6.63 14.08 -2.34
C ILE A 141 5.79 14.38 -3.59
N GLN A 142 6.33 15.13 -4.55
CA GLN A 142 5.65 15.39 -5.83
C GLN A 142 5.29 14.09 -6.56
N ALA A 143 6.17 13.09 -6.54
CA ALA A 143 5.89 11.79 -7.13
C ALA A 143 4.74 11.05 -6.42
N VAL A 144 4.61 11.17 -5.10
CA VAL A 144 3.47 10.64 -4.34
C VAL A 144 2.16 11.29 -4.79
N LEU A 145 2.14 12.63 -4.93
CA LEU A 145 0.94 13.36 -5.35
C LEU A 145 0.50 13.00 -6.79
N LEU A 146 1.46 12.85 -7.71
CA LEU A 146 1.17 12.38 -9.07
C LEU A 146 0.55 10.97 -9.06
N ARG A 147 1.02 10.09 -8.18
CA ARG A 147 0.45 8.73 -8.04
C ARG A 147 -0.91 8.75 -7.37
N ARG A 148 -1.13 9.60 -6.37
CA ARG A 148 -2.46 9.86 -5.80
C ARG A 148 -3.44 10.24 -6.92
N ASP A 149 -3.07 11.15 -7.81
CA ASP A 149 -3.96 11.58 -8.91
C ASP A 149 -4.27 10.44 -9.88
N LEU A 150 -3.28 9.60 -10.19
CA LEU A 150 -3.48 8.39 -11.01
C LEU A 150 -4.41 7.37 -10.33
N ILE A 151 -4.28 7.17 -9.02
CA ILE A 151 -5.15 6.28 -8.23
C ILE A 151 -6.60 6.81 -8.26
N LEU A 152 -6.79 8.11 -7.98
CA LEU A 152 -8.12 8.74 -7.99
C LEU A 152 -8.78 8.63 -9.37
N LYS A 153 -8.01 8.81 -10.45
CA LYS A 153 -8.51 8.61 -11.82
C LYS A 153 -8.97 7.17 -12.09
N GLU A 154 -8.25 6.16 -11.62
CA GLU A 154 -8.72 4.75 -11.74
C GLU A 154 -10.00 4.51 -10.93
N ILE A 155 -10.11 5.11 -9.74
CA ILE A 155 -11.31 5.01 -8.90
C ILE A 155 -12.52 5.64 -9.58
N GLU A 156 -12.38 6.83 -10.17
CA GLU A 156 -13.46 7.50 -10.90
C GLU A 156 -14.00 6.68 -12.08
N ILE A 157 -13.11 5.95 -12.77
CA ILE A 157 -13.51 5.03 -13.84
C ILE A 157 -14.41 3.92 -13.28
N TRP A 158 -14.02 3.31 -12.15
CA TRP A 158 -14.82 2.24 -11.53
C TRP A 158 -16.15 2.76 -11.01
N ILE A 159 -16.17 3.91 -10.33
CA ILE A 159 -17.41 4.52 -9.82
C ILE A 159 -18.40 4.73 -10.97
N LYS A 160 -17.93 5.18 -12.15
CA LYS A 160 -18.78 5.33 -13.34
C LYS A 160 -19.29 4.00 -13.89
N GLU A 161 -18.50 2.93 -13.79
CA GLU A 161 -18.86 1.60 -14.31
C GLU A 161 -19.80 0.81 -13.38
N LYS A 162 -19.64 0.92 -12.07
CA LYS A 162 -20.28 0.02 -11.09
C LYS A 162 -21.13 0.72 -10.03
N GLY A 163 -21.01 2.04 -9.92
CA GLY A 163 -21.64 2.82 -8.87
C GLY A 163 -20.79 2.88 -7.60
N GLU A 164 -20.88 4.03 -6.94
CA GLU A 164 -20.02 4.42 -5.82
C GLU A 164 -20.07 3.46 -4.62
N ASP A 165 -21.26 2.97 -4.25
CA ASP A 165 -21.46 2.07 -3.09
C ASP A 165 -20.84 0.68 -3.28
N LYS A 166 -20.53 0.28 -4.52
CA LYS A 166 -19.91 -1.01 -4.82
C LYS A 166 -18.39 -0.96 -4.80
N ASP A 167 -17.80 0.23 -4.96
CA ASP A 167 -16.36 0.43 -5.05
C ASP A 167 -15.78 1.06 -3.78
N LEU A 168 -16.59 1.78 -2.99
CA LEU A 168 -16.18 2.44 -1.76
C LEU A 168 -17.03 1.95 -0.58
N TYR A 169 -16.37 1.55 0.51
CA TYR A 169 -17.01 0.98 1.71
C TYR A 169 -16.59 1.63 3.02
#